data_AF-A0A2V2Z2P5-F1
#
_entry.id   AF-A0A2V2Z2P5-F1
#
_cell.length_a   1.000
_cell.length_b   1.000
_cell.length_c   1.000
_cell.angle_alpha   90.00
_cell.angle_beta   90.00
_cell.angle_gamma   90.00
#
_symmetry.space_group_name_H-M   'P 1'
#
loop_
_entity.id
_entity.type
_entity.pdbx_description
1 polymer ?
#
loop_
_entity_poly.entity_id
_entity_poly.type
_entity_poly.pdbx_seq_one_letter_code
_entity_poly.pdbx_strand_id
1 'polypeptide(L)' 'MEKIRLRAFLPESPDSQQIGVKWIPISDLHSIQLYPEINEDIIAYYNGNNYRNYVEEHEIQQNKITR' A
#
# COMPACT_ATOMS: atom_id res chain seq x y z
N MET A 1 -13.85 25.38 -9.48
CA MET A 1 -12.57 24.89 -8.92
C MET A 1 -12.47 23.42 -9.28
N GLU A 2 -11.56 23.08 -10.20
CA GLU A 2 -11.45 21.74 -10.75
C GLU A 2 -10.68 20.84 -9.78
N LYS A 3 -11.34 19.78 -9.28
CA LYS A 3 -10.67 18.74 -8.48
C LYS A 3 -9.60 18.11 -9.36
N ILE A 4 -8.33 18.35 -9.04
CA ILE A 4 -7.19 17.67 -9.65
C ILE A 4 -7.41 16.16 -9.44
N ARG A 5 -7.82 15.45 -10.50
CA ARG A 5 -7.86 14.00 -10.49
C ARG A 5 -6.40 13.52 -10.49
N LEU A 6 -5.92 13.06 -9.33
CA LEU A 6 -4.63 12.38 -9.20
C LEU A 6 -4.67 11.11 -10.06
N ARG A 7 -4.28 11.23 -11.32
CA ARG A 7 -4.08 10.06 -12.18
C ARG A 7 -2.84 9.34 -11.69
N ALA A 8 -2.95 8.03 -11.48
CA ALA A 8 -1.79 7.21 -11.20
C ALA A 8 -0.93 7.12 -12.48
N PHE A 9 0.37 7.38 -12.37
CA PHE A 9 1.31 7.37 -13.50
C PHE A 9 2.36 6.28 -13.32
N LEU A 10 2.76 5.66 -14.45
CA LEU A 10 3.90 4.75 -14.52
C LEU A 10 5.21 5.54 -14.34
N PRO A 11 6.16 5.09 -13.52
CA PRO A 11 7.49 5.70 -13.38
C PRO A 11 8.27 5.58 -14.69
N GLU A 12 9.24 6.47 -14.89
CA GLU A 12 10.07 6.51 -16.10
C GLU A 12 10.91 5.24 -16.31
N SER A 13 11.23 4.51 -15.23
CA SER A 13 12.02 3.28 -15.26
C SER A 13 11.37 2.20 -14.39
N PRO A 14 10.37 1.47 -14.89
CA PRO A 14 9.77 0.34 -14.16
C PRO A 14 10.74 -0.84 -14.06
N ASP A 15 10.58 -1.69 -13.05
CA ASP A 15 11.35 -2.93 -12.92
C ASP A 15 11.05 -3.85 -14.11
N SER A 16 12.08 -4.22 -14.86
CA SER A 16 11.95 -5.06 -16.07
C SER A 16 11.53 -6.50 -15.76
N GLN A 17 11.69 -6.96 -14.52
CA GLN A 17 11.24 -8.27 -14.07
C GLN A 17 9.78 -8.28 -13.60
N GLN A 18 9.14 -7.11 -13.53
CA GLN A 18 7.77 -7.01 -13.08
C GLN A 18 6.79 -7.46 -14.17
N ILE A 19 6.19 -8.64 -13.97
CA ILE A 19 5.22 -9.25 -14.92
C ILE A 19 3.79 -8.72 -14.79
N GLY A 20 3.50 -7.95 -13.74
CA GLY A 20 2.18 -7.37 -13.48
C GLY A 20 2.27 -6.12 -12.62
N VAL A 21 1.74 -5.01 -13.12
CA VAL A 21 1.69 -3.74 -12.39
C VAL A 21 0.36 -3.05 -12.61
N LYS A 22 -0.21 -2.52 -11.52
CA LYS A 22 -1.33 -1.58 -11.57
C LYS A 22 -1.01 -0.42 -10.66
N TRP A 23 -0.89 0.77 -11.25
CA TRP A 23 -0.73 2.01 -10.50
C TRP A 23 -2.09 2.47 -10.00
N ILE A 24 -2.17 2.78 -8.71
CA ILE A 24 -3.38 3.29 -8.06
C ILE A 24 -3.04 4.57 -7.28
N PRO A 25 -3.98 5.51 -7.15
CA PRO A 25 -3.86 6.60 -6.20
C PRO A 25 -3.70 6.06 -4.77
N ILE A 26 -2.87 6.71 -3.95
CA ILE A 26 -2.67 6.31 -2.55
C ILE A 26 -3.99 6.32 -1.75
N SER A 27 -4.90 7.23 -2.11
CA SER A 27 -6.25 7.31 -1.54
C SER A 27 -7.07 6.04 -1.75
N ASP A 28 -6.75 5.26 -2.78
CA ASP A 28 -7.51 4.07 -3.17
C ASP A 28 -6.91 2.80 -2.55
N LEU A 29 -5.80 2.90 -1.81
CA LEU A 29 -5.09 1.74 -1.24
C LEU A 29 -5.99 0.91 -0.32
N HIS A 30 -6.88 1.55 0.44
CA HIS A 30 -7.84 0.88 1.32
C HIS A 30 -8.81 -0.07 0.58
N SER A 31 -8.99 0.11 -0.74
CA SER A 31 -9.81 -0.77 -1.57
C SER A 31 -9.07 -2.01 -2.07
N ILE A 32 -7.76 -2.09 -1.81
CA ILE A 32 -6.90 -3.19 -2.24
C ILE A 32 -6.63 -4.12 -1.07
N GLN A 33 -6.90 -5.40 -1.28
CA GLN A 33 -6.45 -6.43 -0.37
C GLN A 33 -4.96 -6.68 -0.60
N LEU A 34 -4.13 -6.28 0.36
CA LEU A 34 -2.70 -6.60 0.38
C LEU A 34 -2.44 -7.87 1.21
N TYR A 35 -1.40 -8.58 0.83
CA TYR A 35 -0.83 -9.69 1.58
C TYR A 35 0.69 -9.46 1.70
N PRO A 36 1.23 -9.28 2.92
CA PRO A 36 0.49 -9.14 4.17
C PRO A 36 -0.40 -7.88 4.20
N GLU A 37 -1.34 -7.81 5.14
CA GLU A 37 -2.27 -6.69 5.28
C GLU A 37 -1.59 -5.45 5.87
N ILE A 38 -0.82 -4.74 5.03
CA ILE A 38 0.04 -3.60 5.40
C ILE A 38 -0.47 -2.25 4.89
N ASN A 39 -1.76 -2.16 4.54
CA ASN A 39 -2.36 -0.92 4.04
C ASN A 39 -2.08 0.26 4.97
N GLU A 40 -2.30 0.09 6.28
CA GLU A 40 -2.09 1.14 7.27
C GLU A 40 -0.62 1.54 7.42
N ASP A 41 0.32 0.59 7.33
CA ASP A 41 1.75 0.91 7.41
C ASP A 41 2.21 1.74 6.22
N ILE A 42 1.71 1.43 5.01
CA ILE A 42 2.02 2.18 3.80
C ILE A 42 1.46 3.61 3.91
N ILE A 43 0.21 3.76 4.38
CA ILE A 43 -0.39 5.09 4.59
C ILE A 43 0.35 5.87 5.69
N ALA A 44 0.72 5.21 6.78
CA ALA A 44 1.47 5.83 7.86
C ALA A 44 2.85 6.31 7.39
N TYR A 45 3.59 5.45 6.67
CA TYR A 45 4.87 5.80 6.05
C TYR A 45 4.73 6.99 5.09
N TYR A 46 3.75 6.95 4.17
CA TYR A 46 3.50 8.02 3.21
C TYR A 46 3.22 9.37 3.89
N ASN A 47 2.48 9.36 5.00
CA ASN A 47 2.16 10.55 5.77
C ASN A 47 3.26 11.01 6.74
N GLY A 48 4.38 10.28 6.83
CA GLY A 48 5.46 10.58 7.79
C GLY A 48 5.11 10.26 9.24
N ASN A 49 4.12 9.40 9.48
CA ASN A 49 3.73 8.93 10.80
C ASN A 49 4.54 7.69 11.21
N ASN A 50 4.46 7.30 12.48
CA ASN A 50 5.02 6.03 12.95
C ASN A 50 4.40 4.84 12.21
N TYR A 51 5.24 3.93 11.73
CA TYR A 51 4.85 2.73 10.98
C TYR A 51 5.68 1.52 11.43
N ARG A 52 5.22 0.30 11.12
CA ARG A 52 6.01 -0.91 11.37
C ARG A 52 7.05 -1.07 10.27
N ASN A 53 8.34 -1.02 10.63
CA ASN A 53 9.43 -1.16 9.65
C ASN A 53 9.66 -2.61 9.20
N TYR A 54 9.17 -3.58 9.98
CA TYR A 54 9.24 -5.00 9.68
C TYR A 54 7.93 -5.64 10.09
N VAL A 55 7.41 -6.52 9.23
CA VAL A 55 6.10 -7.14 9.39
C VAL A 55 6.16 -8.57 8.89
N GLU A 56 5.82 -9.53 9.74
CA GLU A 56 5.63 -10.92 9.33
C GLU A 56 4.14 -11.25 9.21
N GLU A 57 3.75 -11.93 8.14
CA GLU A 57 2.33 -12.23 7.86
C GLU A 57 1.67 -13.02 9.00
N HIS A 58 2.39 -13.98 9.58
CA HIS A 58 1.85 -14.83 10.63
C HIS A 58 1.53 -14.04 11.92
N GLU A 59 2.33 -13.01 12.24
CA GLU A 59 2.08 -12.13 13.39
C GLU A 59 0.78 -11.33 13.18
N ILE A 60 0.51 -10.87 11.95
CA ILE A 60 -0.74 -10.19 11.63
C ILE A 60 -1.94 -11.13 11.79
N GLN A 61 -1.84 -12.34 11.25
CA GLN A 61 -2.93 -13.30 11.27
C GLN A 61 -3.26 -13.75 12.71
N GLN A 62 -2.25 -13.96 13.57
CA GLN A 62 -2.46 -14.30 14.99
C GLN A 62 -3.21 -13.20 15.75
N ASN A 63 -2.85 -11.93 15.52
CA ASN A 63 -3.53 -10.79 16.14
C ASN A 63 -5.01 -10.68 15.77
N LYS A 64 -5.41 -11.20 14.60
CA LYS A 64 -6.83 -11.25 14.18
C LYS A 64 -7.60 -12.37 14.85
N ILE A 65 -6.98 -13.53 15.04
CA ILE A 65 -7.62 -14.69 15.70
C ILE A 65 -7.94 -14.39 17.17
N THR A 66 -7.17 -13.49 17.78
CA THR A 66 -7.25 -13.17 19.21
C THR A 66 -8.23 -12.02 19.53
N ARG A 67 -8.86 -11.41 18.52
CA ARG A 67 -9.90 -10.37 18.65
C ARG A 67 -11.28 -10.94 18.38
#